data_AF-A0A960VCH5-F1
#
_entry.id   AF-A0A960VCH5-F1
#
_cell.length_a   1.000
_cell.length_b   1.000
_cell.length_c   1.000
_cell.angle_alpha   90.00
_cell.angle_beta   90.00
_cell.angle_gamma   90.00
#
_symmetry.space_group_name_H-M   'P 1'
#
loop_
_entity.id
_entity.type
_entity.pdbx_description
1 polymer ?
#
loop_
_entity_poly.entity_id
_entity_poly.type
_entity_poly.pdbx_seq_one_letter_code
_entity_poly.pdbx_strand_id
1 'polypeptide(L)'
;QFMKSGIMEIPDAFIINKCDEKALALSSYHMLVNSLEFLKDILKQEELPKIFQTSVLKKTGIEELFSHQFQLTPKESRNEETEMQISKWVKNEYGNWGLKKYKEFNDSYKLSLPSFEDIEEKFTDFIHESIGLN
;
A
#
# COMPACT_ATOMS: atom_id res chain seq x y z
N GLN A 1 -5.35 17.11 -2.33
CA GLN A 1 -4.18 16.28 -1.93
C GLN A 1 -4.51 14.85 -2.31
N PHE A 2 -3.71 14.20 -3.17
CA PHE A 2 -4.01 12.84 -3.67
C PHE A 2 -3.59 11.73 -2.69
N MET A 3 -2.69 12.04 -1.75
CA MET A 3 -2.19 11.10 -0.74
C MET A 3 -2.51 11.64 0.66
N LYS A 4 -3.15 10.82 1.50
CA LYS A 4 -3.38 11.18 2.91
C LYS A 4 -2.09 11.04 3.71
N SER A 5 -1.94 11.83 4.78
CA SER A 5 -0.90 11.60 5.78
C SER A 5 -1.11 10.21 6.40
N GLY A 6 -0.20 9.27 6.12
CA GLY A 6 -0.30 7.88 6.57
C GLY A 6 -0.08 6.85 5.45
N ILE A 7 -0.24 7.24 4.19
CA ILE A 7 0.25 6.43 3.06
C ILE A 7 1.74 6.74 2.94
N MET A 8 2.59 5.84 3.41
CA MET A 8 4.04 6.07 3.51
C MET A 8 4.80 5.82 2.20
N GLU A 9 4.12 5.30 1.17
CA GLU A 9 4.74 4.81 -0.05
C GLU A 9 3.98 5.20 -1.32
N ILE A 10 4.71 5.20 -2.43
CA ILE A 10 4.17 5.53 -3.74
C ILE A 10 3.53 4.27 -4.34
N PRO A 11 2.25 4.33 -4.75
CA PRO A 11 1.61 3.23 -5.47
C PRO A 11 2.31 2.87 -6.78
N ASP A 12 2.34 1.59 -7.15
CA ASP A 12 2.83 1.15 -8.47
C ASP A 12 2.02 1.74 -9.64
N ALA A 13 0.73 2.05 -9.39
CA ALA A 13 -0.15 2.68 -10.36
C ALA A 13 -1.24 3.53 -9.68
N PHE A 14 -1.74 4.51 -10.41
CA PHE A 14 -2.86 5.38 -10.02
C PHE A 14 -4.06 5.17 -10.93
N ILE A 15 -5.26 5.27 -10.37
CA ILE A 15 -6.52 5.21 -11.12
C ILE A 15 -7.27 6.52 -10.90
N ILE A 16 -7.47 7.28 -11.97
CA ILE A 16 -8.40 8.42 -12.00
C ILE A 16 -9.72 7.88 -12.53
N ASN A 17 -10.73 7.81 -11.66
CA ASN A 17 -12.07 7.35 -12.03
C ASN A 17 -12.98 8.55 -12.34
N LYS A 18 -14.14 8.26 -12.93
CA LYS A 18 -15.17 9.23 -13.36
C LYS A 18 -14.70 10.15 -14.48
N CYS A 19 -13.89 9.63 -15.41
CA CYS A 19 -13.39 10.40 -16.56
C CYS A 19 -14.45 10.78 -17.60
N ASP A 20 -15.71 10.40 -17.39
CA ASP A 20 -16.85 10.95 -18.12
C ASP A 20 -17.06 12.46 -17.88
N GLU A 21 -16.60 12.97 -16.73
CA GLU A 21 -16.49 14.41 -16.42
C GLU A 21 -15.16 14.98 -16.93
N LYS A 22 -15.03 15.16 -18.25
CA LYS A 22 -13.75 15.44 -18.93
C LYS A 22 -12.93 16.59 -18.32
N ALA A 23 -13.56 17.72 -18.00
CA ALA A 23 -12.85 18.89 -17.50
C ALA A 23 -12.22 18.64 -16.11
N LEU A 24 -12.99 18.04 -15.20
CA LEU A 24 -12.54 17.69 -13.85
C LEU A 24 -11.48 16.58 -13.87
N ALA A 25 -11.68 15.58 -14.73
CA ALA A 25 -10.74 14.49 -14.90
C ALA A 25 -9.39 14.96 -15.45
N LEU A 26 -9.41 15.86 -16.44
CA LEU A 26 -8.19 16.44 -17.01
C LEU A 26 -7.43 17.28 -16.00
N SER A 27 -8.14 18.12 -15.24
CA SER A 27 -7.55 18.90 -14.15
C SER A 27 -6.90 17.98 -13.10
N SER A 28 -7.62 16.94 -12.67
CA SER A 28 -7.10 15.96 -11.71
C SER A 28 -5.87 15.22 -12.24
N TYR A 29 -5.88 14.86 -13.53
CA TYR A 29 -4.75 14.21 -14.19
C TYR A 29 -3.50 15.08 -14.18
N HIS A 30 -3.59 16.34 -14.64
CA HIS A 30 -2.44 17.24 -14.63
C HIS A 30 -1.92 17.52 -13.23
N MET A 31 -2.81 17.69 -12.24
CA MET A 31 -2.40 17.87 -10.86
C MET A 31 -1.64 16.64 -10.32
N LEU A 32 -2.09 15.43 -10.67
CA LEU A 32 -1.41 14.19 -10.28
C LEU A 32 -0.05 14.07 -10.97
N VAL A 33 0.03 14.27 -12.28
CA VAL A 33 1.28 14.22 -13.05
C VAL A 33 2.32 15.17 -12.46
N ASN A 34 1.95 16.44 -12.24
CA ASN A 34 2.86 17.43 -11.65
C ASN A 34 3.34 17.01 -10.24
N SER A 35 2.46 16.39 -9.45
CA SER A 35 2.82 15.88 -8.12
C SER A 35 3.81 14.71 -8.20
N LEU A 36 3.63 13.81 -9.18
CA LEU A 36 4.49 12.66 -9.38
C LEU A 36 5.84 13.06 -9.98
N GLU A 37 5.88 14.03 -10.89
CA GLU A 37 7.14 14.60 -11.41
C GLU A 37 7.99 15.17 -10.29
N PHE A 38 7.38 15.93 -9.38
CA PHE A 38 8.08 16.43 -8.19
C PHE A 38 8.63 15.29 -7.30
N LEU A 39 7.87 14.21 -7.12
CA LEU A 39 8.31 13.07 -6.32
C LEU A 39 9.39 12.22 -7.02
N LYS A 40 9.35 12.14 -8.35
CA LYS A 40 10.34 11.43 -9.17
C LYS A 40 11.75 11.96 -8.89
N ASP A 41 11.89 13.29 -8.85
CA ASP A 41 13.17 13.96 -8.57
C ASP A 41 13.69 13.66 -7.16
N ILE A 42 12.78 13.55 -6.18
CA ILE A 42 13.13 13.28 -4.78
C ILE A 42 13.53 11.81 -4.58
N LEU A 43 12.80 10.89 -5.19
CA LEU A 43 12.95 9.45 -4.96
C LEU A 43 13.89 8.77 -5.95
N LYS A 44 14.44 9.52 -6.93
CA LYS A 44 15.35 9.02 -7.97
C LYS A 44 14.78 7.81 -8.72
N GLN A 45 13.46 7.76 -8.90
CA GLN A 45 12.82 6.73 -9.72
C GLN A 45 13.03 7.05 -11.20
N GLU A 46 13.34 6.04 -12.01
CA GLU A 46 13.57 6.23 -13.45
C GLU A 46 12.27 6.55 -14.20
N GLU A 47 11.15 5.98 -13.77
CA GLU A 47 9.83 6.11 -14.42
C GLU A 47 8.73 6.55 -13.45
N LEU A 48 7.76 7.30 -13.99
CA LEU A 48 6.57 7.69 -13.26
C LEU A 48 5.62 6.48 -13.17
N PRO A 49 4.89 6.30 -12.04
CA PRO A 49 3.84 5.31 -11.94
C PRO A 49 2.79 5.47 -13.05
N LYS A 50 2.24 4.36 -13.55
CA LYS A 50 1.20 4.40 -14.58
C LYS A 50 -0.07 5.05 -14.03
N ILE A 51 -0.73 5.88 -14.85
CA ILE A 51 -2.00 6.53 -14.50
C ILE A 51 -3.09 6.02 -15.45
N PHE A 52 -4.07 5.31 -14.91
CA PHE A 52 -5.24 4.83 -15.65
C PHE A 52 -6.39 5.82 -15.54
N GLN A 53 -6.94 6.22 -16.69
CA GLN A 53 -8.14 7.06 -16.75
C GLN A 53 -9.35 6.18 -17.03
N THR A 54 -10.27 6.10 -16.07
CA THR A 54 -11.39 5.17 -16.09
C THR A 54 -12.74 5.87 -15.91
N SER A 55 -13.79 5.29 -16.49
CA SER A 55 -15.16 5.64 -16.15
C SER A 55 -15.98 4.36 -16.07
N VAL A 56 -16.48 4.06 -14.87
CA VAL A 56 -17.40 2.92 -14.67
C VAL A 56 -18.69 3.12 -15.48
N LEU A 57 -19.20 4.35 -15.53
CA LEU A 57 -20.44 4.68 -16.25
C LEU A 57 -20.31 4.48 -17.76
N LYS A 58 -19.17 4.88 -18.34
CA LYS A 58 -18.90 4.73 -19.78
C LYS A 58 -18.15 3.46 -20.13
N LYS A 59 -17.77 2.65 -19.13
CA LYS A 59 -16.93 1.45 -19.25
C LYS A 59 -15.61 1.72 -19.98
N THR A 60 -15.03 2.91 -19.81
CA THR A 60 -13.78 3.30 -20.47
C THR A 60 -12.59 3.00 -19.57
N GLY A 61 -11.47 2.55 -20.16
CA GLY A 61 -10.20 2.30 -19.46
C GLY A 61 -10.20 1.08 -18.53
N ILE A 62 -11.34 0.40 -18.36
CA ILE A 62 -11.48 -0.76 -17.47
C ILE A 62 -10.69 -1.96 -18.01
N GLU A 63 -10.80 -2.25 -19.31
CA GLU A 63 -10.10 -3.38 -19.93
C GLU A 63 -8.58 -3.21 -19.93
N GLU A 64 -8.10 -1.99 -20.17
CA GLU A 64 -6.68 -1.64 -20.08
C GLU A 64 -6.15 -1.84 -18.65
N LEU A 65 -6.90 -1.37 -17.65
CA LEU A 65 -6.56 -1.54 -16.23
C LEU A 65 -6.46 -3.02 -15.85
N PHE A 66 -7.46 -3.83 -16.23
CA PHE A 66 -7.44 -5.28 -15.95
C PHE A 66 -6.27 -5.96 -16.67
N SER A 67 -6.07 -5.67 -17.95
CA SER A 67 -4.98 -6.25 -18.74
C SER A 67 -3.62 -5.95 -18.12
N HIS A 68 -3.43 -4.73 -17.61
CA HIS A 68 -2.22 -4.38 -16.87
C HIS A 68 -2.09 -5.20 -15.58
N GLN A 69 -3.14 -5.27 -14.76
CA GLN A 69 -3.10 -5.98 -13.49
C GLN A 69 -2.77 -7.47 -13.66
N PHE A 70 -3.31 -8.12 -14.70
CA PHE A 70 -3.02 -9.54 -14.96
C PHE A 70 -1.60 -9.81 -15.45
N GLN A 71 -0.91 -8.79 -15.98
CA GLN A 71 0.49 -8.91 -16.40
C GLN A 71 1.47 -8.69 -15.24
N LEU A 72 1.01 -8.12 -14.12
CA LEU A 72 1.85 -7.91 -12.95
C LEU A 72 2.08 -9.24 -12.24
N THR A 73 3.34 -9.64 -12.13
CA THR A 73 3.76 -10.68 -11.21
C THR A 73 3.89 -10.08 -9.79
N PRO A 74 3.50 -10.82 -8.73
CA PRO A 74 3.78 -10.38 -7.37
C PRO A 74 5.30 -10.19 -7.21
N LYS A 75 5.75 -8.97 -6.91
CA LYS A 75 7.15 -8.70 -6.60
C LYS A 75 7.50 -9.38 -5.28
N GLU A 76 8.68 -10.03 -5.21
CA GLU A 76 9.23 -10.56 -3.95
C GLU A 76 9.40 -9.45 -2.89
N SER A 77 9.57 -8.19 -3.31
CA SER A 77 9.66 -7.01 -2.42
C SER A 77 8.43 -6.82 -1.53
N ARG A 78 7.27 -7.35 -1.93
CA ARG A 78 6.02 -7.18 -1.17
C ARG A 78 6.10 -7.79 0.23
N ASN A 79 6.83 -8.89 0.39
CA ASN A 79 7.01 -9.52 1.71
C ASN A 79 7.90 -8.66 2.61
N GLU A 80 8.98 -8.10 2.05
CA GLU A 80 9.89 -7.21 2.78
C GLU A 80 9.21 -5.89 3.17
N GLU A 81 8.40 -5.33 2.26
CA GLU A 81 7.57 -4.15 2.50
C GLU A 81 6.54 -4.41 3.60
N THR A 82 5.85 -5.55 3.55
CA THR A 82 4.88 -5.97 4.57
C THR A 82 5.55 -6.08 5.94
N GLU A 83 6.71 -6.73 6.03
CA GLU A 83 7.48 -6.86 7.28
C GLU A 83 7.92 -5.49 7.83
N MET A 84 8.33 -4.57 6.95
CA MET A 84 8.69 -3.20 7.33
C MET A 84 7.48 -2.44 7.88
N GLN A 85 6.30 -2.57 7.26
CA GLN A 85 5.07 -1.93 7.71
C GLN A 85 4.63 -2.46 9.08
N ILE A 86 4.64 -3.78 9.26
CA ILE A 86 4.29 -4.41 10.54
C ILE A 86 5.24 -3.95 11.63
N SER A 87 6.56 -3.96 11.35
CA SER A 87 7.56 -3.48 12.30
C SER A 87 7.32 -2.02 12.72
N LYS A 88 6.95 -1.13 11.78
CA LYS A 88 6.59 0.26 12.10
C LYS A 88 5.33 0.35 12.94
N TRP A 89 4.29 -0.40 12.58
CA TRP A 89 3.03 -0.44 13.31
C TRP A 89 3.24 -0.93 14.76
N VAL A 90 3.89 -2.09 14.94
CA VAL A 90 4.21 -2.64 16.26
C VAL A 90 5.00 -1.64 17.11
N LYS A 91 5.97 -0.95 16.50
CA LYS A 91 6.75 0.06 17.21
C LYS A 91 5.90 1.26 17.65
N ASN A 92 4.95 1.70 16.82
CA ASN A 92 4.08 2.83 17.14
C ASN A 92 3.10 2.48 18.25
N GLU A 93 2.49 1.29 18.21
CA GLU A 93 1.47 0.87 19.19
C GLU A 93 2.08 0.36 20.51
N TYR A 94 3.14 -0.44 20.44
CA TYR A 94 3.67 -1.20 21.58
C TYR A 94 5.14 -0.87 21.90
N GLY A 95 5.76 0.05 21.17
CA GLY A 95 7.13 0.49 21.40
C GLY A 95 8.19 -0.60 21.20
N ASN A 96 9.35 -0.41 21.83
CA ASN A 96 10.47 -1.36 21.73
C ASN A 96 10.16 -2.73 22.38
N TRP A 97 9.21 -2.77 23.32
CA TRP A 97 8.77 -4.02 23.92
C TRP A 97 7.97 -4.85 22.91
N GLY A 98 7.04 -4.23 22.20
CA GLY A 98 6.29 -4.87 21.11
C GLY A 98 7.19 -5.45 20.04
N LEU A 99 8.23 -4.73 19.63
CA LEU A 99 9.19 -5.23 18.63
C LEU A 99 9.91 -6.52 19.08
N LYS A 100 10.22 -6.65 20.37
CA LYS A 100 10.81 -7.90 20.91
C LYS A 100 9.80 -9.04 20.84
N LYS A 101 8.55 -8.77 21.21
CA LYS A 101 7.46 -9.74 21.13
C LYS A 101 7.11 -10.15 19.72
N TYR A 102 7.18 -9.22 18.77
CA TYR A 102 6.96 -9.51 17.36
C TYR A 102 8.02 -10.46 16.81
N LYS A 103 9.28 -10.33 17.23
CA LYS A 103 10.32 -11.29 16.87
C LYS A 103 10.04 -12.69 17.42
N GLU A 104 9.62 -12.79 18.69
CA GLU A 104 9.22 -14.07 19.30
C GLU A 104 8.02 -14.71 18.57
N PHE A 105 7.04 -13.89 18.19
CA PHE A 105 5.90 -14.29 17.38
C PHE A 105 6.34 -14.81 16.00
N ASN A 106 7.17 -14.06 15.28
CA ASN A 106 7.64 -14.46 13.95
C ASN A 106 8.43 -15.78 13.99
N ASP A 107 9.31 -15.94 14.98
CA ASP A 107 10.09 -17.17 15.17
C ASP A 107 9.19 -18.39 15.47
N SER A 108 8.07 -18.19 16.17
CA SER A 108 7.13 -19.26 16.56
C SER A 108 6.17 -19.66 15.45
N TYR A 109 5.67 -18.70 14.68
CA TYR A 109 4.66 -18.92 13.65
C TYR A 109 5.24 -19.09 12.24
N LYS A 110 6.56 -18.84 12.05
CA LYS A 110 7.23 -18.82 10.74
C LYS A 110 6.35 -18.14 9.69
N LEU A 111 6.18 -16.82 9.80
CA LEU A 111 5.27 -15.98 9.02
C LEU A 111 5.04 -16.49 7.58
N SER A 112 4.07 -17.38 7.43
CA SER A 112 3.48 -17.75 6.14
C SER A 112 2.05 -17.18 6.06
N LEU A 113 1.81 -16.07 6.77
CA LEU A 113 0.55 -15.36 6.75
C LEU A 113 0.55 -14.41 5.55
N PRO A 114 -0.51 -14.44 4.72
CA PRO A 114 -0.48 -13.85 3.39
C PRO A 114 -0.72 -12.33 3.36
N SER A 115 -1.24 -11.71 4.42
CA SER A 115 -1.53 -10.27 4.46
C SER A 115 -1.11 -9.59 5.78
N PHE A 116 -0.99 -8.27 5.73
CA PHE A 116 -0.73 -7.43 6.90
C PHE A 116 -1.84 -7.61 7.96
N GLU A 117 -3.09 -7.61 7.54
CA GLU A 117 -4.26 -7.69 8.40
C GLU A 117 -4.30 -9.01 9.18
N ASP A 118 -3.97 -10.13 8.52
CA ASP A 118 -3.88 -11.44 9.17
C ASP A 118 -2.81 -11.44 10.28
N ILE A 119 -1.71 -10.74 10.06
CA ILE A 119 -0.59 -10.64 11.00
C ILE A 119 -0.96 -9.69 12.16
N GLU A 120 -1.62 -8.58 11.87
CA GLU A 120 -2.10 -7.62 12.87
C GLU A 120 -3.07 -8.30 13.86
N GLU A 121 -4.06 -9.04 13.35
CA GLU A 121 -5.04 -9.75 14.18
C GLU A 121 -4.33 -10.77 15.08
N LYS A 122 -3.50 -11.64 14.49
CA LYS A 122 -2.83 -12.71 15.24
C LYS A 122 -1.80 -12.19 16.24
N PHE A 123 -1.08 -11.13 15.88
CA PHE A 123 -0.13 -10.53 16.80
C PHE A 123 -0.84 -9.83 17.96
N THR A 124 -1.99 -9.19 17.71
CA THR A 124 -2.79 -8.57 18.76
C THR A 124 -3.31 -9.61 19.76
N ASP A 125 -3.84 -10.74 19.27
CA ASP A 125 -4.24 -11.87 20.10
C ASP A 125 -3.07 -12.39 20.96
N PHE A 126 -1.90 -12.59 20.34
CA PHE A 126 -0.69 -13.04 21.01
C PHE A 126 -0.23 -12.08 22.13
N ILE A 127 -0.35 -10.77 21.90
CA ILE A 127 -0.03 -9.76 22.91
C ILE A 127 -1.05 -9.77 24.05
N HIS A 128 -2.35 -9.89 23.77
CA HIS A 128 -3.38 -9.98 24.80
C HIS A 128 -3.17 -11.20 25.72
N GLU A 129 -2.87 -12.36 25.14
CA GLU A 129 -2.51 -13.56 25.89
C GLU A 129 -1.24 -13.36 26.73
N SER A 130 -0.23 -12.68 26.19
CA SER A 130 1.05 -12.41 26.87
C SER A 130 0.93 -11.43 28.04
N ILE A 131 -0.04 -10.51 27.99
CA ILE A 131 -0.29 -9.49 29.03
C ILE A 131 -1.34 -9.96 30.05
N GLY A 132 -2.08 -11.04 29.75
CA GLY A 132 -3.10 -11.60 30.65
C GLY A 132 -4.39 -10.78 30.68
N LEU A 133 -4.68 -10.03 29.62
CA LEU A 133 -5.96 -9.36 29.43
C LEU A 133 -6.88 -10.33 28.68
N ASN A 134 -7.79 -10.98 29.42
CA ASN A 134 -8.90 -11.75 28.85
C ASN A 134 -9.91 -10.84 28.15
#